data_AF-A0A3M1GV59-F1
#
_entry.id   AF-A0A3M1GV59-F1
#
_cell.length_a   1.000
_cell.length_b   1.000
_cell.length_c   1.000
_cell.angle_alpha   90.00
_cell.angle_beta   90.00
_cell.angle_gamma   90.00
#
_symmetry.space_group_name_H-M   'P 1'
#
loop_
_entity.id
_entity.type
_entity.pdbx_description
1 polymer ?
#
loop_
_entity_poly.entity_id
_entity_poly.type
_entity_poly.pdbx_seq_one_letter_code
_entity_poly.pdbx_strand_id
1 'polypeptide(L)'
;MKGHRMADMVRRFQRQGTRGCQRAPRLRALRLCALGAALWAGAIATAQTAPAPERSGVELPPFDVLDSDGDGQLARPEWQKVIAEPFDDYDADNSGGIDAAEYEVYVERKRQTVQSLSAPSDLPLELQAIEDEAHYEFKRKHYDKAAKLFKMLAEKVPALPEFRFRLAECYFRMGQVAKAREVYEAVRRKEPDNVVVLIAMARLEAKAASGIREPDKKAALLDKARANLLSAARLGANSLKAVRNHPELAVFKDDVQLLVELAKAWQQFEIPATIRDPFINPIPRKDSVTASTSSESEAVQPADRWNLERQRKMAARLKELVAQLREAIAAEDFQKVAQLWSEIEEILRYESSITDAESAVVIRRLKEEVKANESVVQSLLLSAYYATGERLLSDMQEALDAQDYRRLFELWDKLNDHAELMTKTGNEIFAEKARELLARGKQLEQKGRILEEISRFGIRITATVVGGGVAKAIVNNRVLSEGDAVYDIHGNPIPHLRVRKIERRRVRFEYKGLEFSRELQHGNA
;
A
#
# COMPACT_ATOMS: atom_id res chain seq x y z
N MET A 1 -18.23 -37.12 63.79
CA MET A 1 -16.89 -37.76 63.83
C MET A 1 -16.15 -37.31 62.58
N LYS A 2 -15.21 -36.35 62.72
CA LYS A 2 -13.74 -36.53 62.51
C LYS A 2 -13.43 -37.25 61.18
N GLY A 3 -12.73 -36.71 60.19
CA GLY A 3 -11.73 -35.65 60.14
C GLY A 3 -10.47 -36.18 59.42
N HIS A 4 -9.84 -35.31 58.60
CA HIS A 4 -8.40 -35.23 58.32
C HIS A 4 -7.72 -36.04 57.18
N ARG A 5 -6.97 -35.26 56.38
CA ARG A 5 -5.61 -35.44 55.82
C ARG A 5 -5.42 -36.55 54.77
N MET A 6 -5.03 -36.27 53.52
CA MET A 6 -3.75 -35.70 53.05
C MET A 6 -2.55 -36.55 53.47
N ALA A 7 -2.02 -37.36 52.56
CA ALA A 7 -0.59 -37.56 52.26
C ALA A 7 -0.34 -38.90 51.55
N ASP A 8 0.65 -38.87 50.66
CA ASP A 8 1.59 -39.97 50.38
C ASP A 8 1.12 -41.16 49.54
N MET A 9 1.94 -41.82 48.73
CA MET A 9 3.32 -41.61 48.27
C MET A 9 3.59 -42.78 47.31
N VAL A 10 4.08 -42.46 46.12
CA VAL A 10 5.21 -43.12 45.44
C VAL A 10 5.66 -44.49 46.02
N ARG A 11 5.67 -45.50 45.13
CA ARG A 11 6.38 -46.82 45.15
C ARG A 11 5.57 -48.08 45.48
N ARG A 12 5.36 -48.90 44.44
CA ARG A 12 5.59 -50.36 44.46
C ARG A 12 6.51 -50.66 43.28
N PHE A 13 7.83 -50.62 43.45
CA PHE A 13 8.71 -51.75 43.78
C PHE A 13 8.33 -53.11 43.14
N GLN A 14 9.01 -53.37 42.02
CA GLN A 14 9.68 -54.62 41.61
C GLN A 14 9.54 -55.84 42.53
N ARG A 15 9.30 -57.01 41.92
CA ARG A 15 10.15 -58.21 42.06
C ARG A 15 9.77 -59.32 41.06
N GLN A 16 10.79 -59.81 40.36
CA GLN A 16 11.06 -61.16 39.80
C GLN A 16 11.80 -60.94 38.46
N GLY A 17 12.98 -61.49 38.16
CA GLY A 17 13.88 -62.38 38.87
C GLY A 17 14.96 -62.85 37.88
N THR A 18 16.23 -62.74 38.28
CA THR A 18 17.38 -63.61 37.95
C THR A 18 17.82 -63.83 36.49
N ARG A 19 19.09 -63.54 36.18
CA ARG A 19 20.22 -64.51 36.11
C ARG A 19 21.51 -63.85 35.60
N GLY A 20 22.66 -64.30 36.13
CA GLY A 20 23.87 -64.51 35.32
C GLY A 20 25.03 -63.51 35.42
N CYS A 21 25.89 -63.69 36.43
CA CYS A 21 27.37 -63.80 36.32
C CYS A 21 28.09 -63.18 35.10
N GLN A 22 28.94 -62.15 35.30
CA GLN A 22 30.43 -62.25 35.27
C GLN A 22 31.13 -60.87 35.25
N ARG A 23 32.04 -60.69 36.23
CA ARG A 23 33.38 -60.04 36.20
C ARG A 23 33.55 -58.63 35.57
N ALA A 24 33.67 -57.63 36.46
CA ALA A 24 34.79 -56.68 36.72
C ALA A 24 35.83 -56.30 35.62
N PRO A 25 36.63 -55.20 35.76
CA PRO A 25 36.52 -54.02 36.64
C PRO A 25 36.82 -52.65 35.95
N ARG A 26 36.66 -51.59 36.76
CA ARG A 26 37.11 -50.19 36.60
C ARG A 26 38.60 -50.06 36.26
N LEU A 27 39.00 -48.98 35.56
CA LEU A 27 40.00 -47.96 36.01
C LEU A 27 40.45 -47.01 34.87
N ARG A 28 40.60 -45.72 35.25
CA ARG A 28 41.59 -44.70 34.82
C ARG A 28 41.60 -44.27 33.34
N ALA A 29 41.28 -43.00 33.04
CA ALA A 29 42.16 -41.83 33.14
C ALA A 29 43.34 -41.87 32.16
N LEU A 30 43.37 -40.90 31.22
CA LEU A 30 44.48 -40.18 30.57
C LEU A 30 43.97 -39.70 29.19
N ARG A 31 43.83 -38.38 28.95
CA ARG A 31 44.85 -37.40 28.49
C ARG A 31 45.06 -37.41 26.98
N LEU A 32 45.37 -36.20 26.49
CA LEU A 32 45.96 -35.79 25.20
C LEU A 32 44.91 -35.45 24.12
N CYS A 33 44.69 -34.15 23.84
CA CYS A 33 45.50 -33.24 23.00
C CYS A 33 44.93 -33.22 21.58
N ALA A 34 44.80 -32.11 20.85
CA ALA A 34 45.19 -30.72 21.03
C ALA A 34 44.51 -29.87 19.93
N LEU A 35 44.68 -28.54 20.03
CA LEU A 35 44.62 -27.51 18.97
C LEU A 35 43.19 -27.16 18.49
N GLY A 36 42.78 -25.90 18.40
CA GLY A 36 43.51 -24.63 18.40
C GLY A 36 42.65 -23.46 18.87
N ALA A 37 43.37 -22.41 19.26
CA ALA A 37 42.88 -21.15 19.78
C ALA A 37 42.54 -20.15 18.67
N ALA A 38 41.90 -19.05 19.11
CA ALA A 38 41.85 -17.71 18.52
C ALA A 38 40.82 -17.48 17.39
N LEU A 39 40.13 -16.35 17.27
CA LEU A 39 39.83 -15.16 18.07
C LEU A 39 38.85 -14.35 17.19
N TRP A 40 37.82 -13.76 17.81
CA TRP A 40 37.14 -12.49 17.49
C TRP A 40 36.93 -12.04 16.03
N ALA A 41 35.67 -11.78 15.65
CA ALA A 41 35.17 -10.41 15.39
C ALA A 41 33.73 -10.40 14.83
N GLY A 42 32.90 -9.53 15.43
CA GLY A 42 31.86 -8.71 14.82
C GLY A 42 30.92 -9.30 13.75
N ALA A 43 29.70 -9.64 14.16
CA ALA A 43 28.53 -9.55 13.27
C ALA A 43 27.68 -8.36 13.72
N ILE A 44 27.83 -7.26 12.98
CA ILE A 44 26.94 -6.09 13.05
C ILE A 44 25.55 -6.57 12.61
N ALA A 45 24.58 -6.49 13.51
CA ALA A 45 23.18 -6.65 13.17
C ALA A 45 22.77 -5.47 12.28
N THR A 46 22.75 -5.68 10.97
CA THR A 46 22.02 -4.81 10.05
C THR A 46 20.54 -5.07 10.28
N ALA A 47 19.89 -4.15 11.00
CA ALA A 47 18.44 -4.08 11.01
C ALA A 47 17.98 -3.90 9.55
N GLN A 48 17.40 -4.96 8.98
CA GLN A 48 16.61 -4.84 7.76
C GLN A 48 15.42 -3.95 8.10
N THR A 49 15.51 -2.68 7.74
CA THR A 49 14.37 -1.79 7.61
C THR A 49 13.37 -2.48 6.67
N ALA A 50 12.15 -2.68 7.15
CA ALA A 50 11.04 -3.20 6.36
C ALA A 50 10.95 -2.45 5.01
N PRO A 51 10.72 -3.15 3.89
CA PRO A 51 10.43 -2.47 2.64
C PRO A 51 9.17 -1.61 2.82
N ALA A 52 9.26 -0.35 2.39
CA ALA A 52 8.16 0.59 2.35
C ALA A 52 6.96 -0.01 1.57
N PRO A 53 5.70 0.33 1.92
CA PRO A 53 4.54 -0.22 1.24
C PRO A 53 4.61 0.07 -0.27
N GLU A 54 4.51 -1.01 -1.06
CA GLU A 54 4.49 -0.95 -2.51
C GLU A 54 3.36 -0.04 -2.99
N ARG A 55 3.72 0.91 -3.86
CA ARG A 55 2.81 1.89 -4.45
C ARG A 55 1.75 1.13 -5.25
N SER A 56 0.49 1.24 -4.83
CA SER A 56 -0.68 0.72 -5.53
C SER A 56 -0.64 1.08 -7.02
N GLY A 57 -0.50 0.08 -7.89
CA GLY A 57 -0.71 0.24 -9.32
C GLY A 57 -2.14 0.72 -9.57
N VAL A 58 -2.33 1.63 -10.53
CA VAL A 58 -3.66 2.10 -10.91
C VAL A 58 -4.33 0.98 -11.71
N GLU A 59 -5.20 0.19 -11.08
CA GLU A 59 -6.11 -0.71 -11.79
C GLU A 59 -7.17 0.14 -12.51
N LEU A 60 -7.11 0.17 -13.85
CA LEU A 60 -8.17 0.77 -14.67
C LEU A 60 -9.25 -0.29 -14.93
N PRO A 61 -10.54 0.08 -14.92
CA PRO A 61 -11.63 -0.86 -15.18
C PRO A 61 -11.52 -1.49 -16.58
N PRO A 62 -11.90 -2.75 -16.79
CA PRO A 62 -12.11 -3.30 -18.13
C PRO A 62 -13.26 -2.58 -18.87
N PHE A 63 -13.19 -2.49 -20.20
CA PHE A 63 -14.21 -1.84 -21.04
C PHE A 63 -15.62 -2.40 -20.78
N ASP A 64 -15.74 -3.73 -20.75
CA ASP A 64 -16.99 -4.47 -20.53
C ASP A 64 -17.66 -4.19 -19.17
N VAL A 65 -16.92 -3.62 -18.20
CA VAL A 65 -17.47 -3.25 -16.89
C VAL A 65 -18.04 -1.83 -16.90
N LEU A 66 -17.57 -0.99 -17.83
CA LEU A 66 -18.01 0.38 -18.00
C LEU A 66 -19.22 0.47 -18.94
N ASP A 67 -19.23 -0.38 -19.98
CA ASP A 67 -20.33 -0.56 -20.93
C ASP A 67 -21.49 -1.30 -20.26
N SER A 68 -22.37 -0.55 -19.59
CA SER A 68 -23.40 -1.13 -18.72
C SER A 68 -24.63 -1.60 -19.49
N ASP A 69 -24.90 -1.00 -20.65
CA ASP A 69 -25.99 -1.38 -21.54
C ASP A 69 -25.55 -2.34 -22.65
N GLY A 70 -24.24 -2.58 -22.81
CA GLY A 70 -23.66 -3.60 -23.68
C GLY A 70 -23.77 -3.23 -25.16
N ASP A 71 -23.85 -1.94 -25.48
CA ASP A 71 -24.02 -1.45 -26.84
C ASP A 71 -22.68 -1.31 -27.60
N GLY A 72 -21.55 -1.55 -26.91
CA GLY A 72 -20.21 -1.47 -27.47
C GLY A 72 -19.63 -0.05 -27.51
N GLN A 73 -20.29 0.92 -26.87
CA GLN A 73 -19.84 2.31 -26.75
C GLN A 73 -20.04 2.85 -25.33
N LEU A 74 -19.05 3.52 -24.77
CA LEU A 74 -19.21 4.17 -23.46
C LEU A 74 -19.89 5.52 -23.64
N ALA A 75 -21.10 5.66 -23.12
CA ALA A 75 -21.80 6.94 -23.14
C ALA A 75 -21.19 7.92 -22.11
N ARG A 76 -21.34 9.23 -22.35
CA ARG A 76 -20.95 10.31 -21.40
C ARG A 76 -21.28 10.02 -19.92
N PRO A 77 -22.51 9.63 -19.55
CA PRO A 77 -22.84 9.36 -18.16
C PRO A 77 -22.11 8.16 -17.57
N GLU A 78 -21.78 7.14 -18.37
CA GLU A 78 -21.04 5.94 -17.93
C GLU A 78 -19.57 6.27 -17.71
N TRP A 79 -18.98 7.00 -18.66
CA TRP A 79 -17.62 7.51 -18.56
C TRP A 79 -17.46 8.38 -17.31
N GLN A 80 -18.33 9.37 -17.10
CA GLN A 80 -18.22 10.30 -15.98
C GLN A 80 -18.47 9.66 -14.61
N LYS A 81 -19.15 8.51 -14.56
CA LYS A 81 -19.42 7.79 -13.31
C LYS A 81 -18.16 7.16 -12.72
N VAL A 82 -17.21 6.76 -13.58
CA VAL A 82 -16.00 6.01 -13.17
C VAL A 82 -14.71 6.77 -13.47
N ILE A 83 -14.70 7.58 -14.52
CA ILE A 83 -13.54 8.29 -15.03
C ILE A 83 -13.80 9.81 -14.94
N ALA A 84 -13.06 10.49 -14.06
CA ALA A 84 -13.17 11.93 -13.83
C ALA A 84 -12.41 12.79 -14.89
N GLU A 85 -12.19 12.26 -16.09
CA GLU A 85 -11.50 12.94 -17.19
C GLU A 85 -12.50 13.45 -18.24
N PRO A 86 -12.18 14.51 -19.01
CA PRO A 86 -13.09 15.04 -20.02
C PRO A 86 -13.40 14.00 -21.11
N PHE A 87 -14.68 13.67 -21.29
CA PHE A 87 -15.17 12.75 -22.32
C PHE A 87 -14.72 13.15 -23.74
N ASP A 88 -14.83 14.44 -24.06
CA ASP A 88 -14.51 15.01 -25.38
C ASP A 88 -13.05 14.84 -25.81
N ASP A 89 -12.15 14.50 -24.87
CA ASP A 89 -10.73 14.31 -25.17
C ASP A 89 -10.45 12.91 -25.75
N TYR A 90 -11.43 12.00 -25.72
CA TYR A 90 -11.30 10.58 -26.07
C TYR A 90 -12.30 10.11 -27.12
N ASP A 91 -13.45 10.77 -27.26
CA ASP A 91 -14.38 10.65 -28.41
C ASP A 91 -13.76 11.39 -29.62
N ALA A 92 -12.87 10.72 -30.35
CA ALA A 92 -12.03 11.30 -31.40
C ALA A 92 -12.82 11.51 -32.70
N ASP A 93 -13.80 10.66 -32.97
CA ASP A 93 -14.67 10.74 -34.14
C ASP A 93 -15.95 11.57 -33.91
N ASN A 94 -16.18 12.05 -32.68
CA ASN A 94 -17.38 12.77 -32.24
C ASN A 94 -18.68 11.98 -32.48
N SER A 95 -18.61 10.66 -32.38
CA SER A 95 -19.77 9.78 -32.49
C SER A 95 -20.72 9.93 -31.30
N GLY A 96 -20.26 10.51 -30.18
CA GLY A 96 -21.04 10.69 -28.96
C GLY A 96 -20.95 9.52 -27.98
N GLY A 97 -20.14 8.51 -28.30
CA GLY A 97 -19.74 7.37 -27.47
C GLY A 97 -18.24 7.15 -27.58
N ILE A 98 -17.61 6.53 -26.58
CA ILE A 98 -16.20 6.11 -26.67
C ILE A 98 -16.17 4.62 -26.99
N ASP A 99 -15.66 4.26 -28.15
CA ASP A 99 -15.57 2.86 -28.56
C ASP A 99 -14.40 2.11 -27.88
N ALA A 100 -14.30 0.80 -28.12
CA ALA A 100 -13.25 -0.03 -27.52
C ALA A 100 -11.83 0.40 -27.93
N ALA A 101 -11.64 0.92 -29.15
CA ALA A 101 -10.35 1.36 -29.65
C ALA A 101 -9.93 2.69 -29.02
N GLU A 102 -10.87 3.62 -28.87
CA GLU A 102 -10.69 4.90 -28.18
C GLU A 102 -10.45 4.70 -26.68
N TYR A 103 -11.13 3.73 -26.06
CA TYR A 103 -10.86 3.31 -24.69
C TYR A 103 -9.44 2.75 -24.52
N GLU A 104 -8.97 1.94 -25.48
CA GLU A 104 -7.61 1.42 -25.46
C GLU A 104 -6.57 2.53 -25.55
N VAL A 105 -6.82 3.59 -26.33
CA VAL A 105 -5.99 4.80 -26.36
C VAL A 105 -5.98 5.52 -25.00
N TYR A 106 -7.11 5.60 -24.31
CA TYR A 106 -7.17 6.11 -22.93
C TYR A 106 -6.32 5.28 -21.96
N VAL A 107 -6.51 3.96 -21.97
CA VAL A 107 -5.80 3.00 -21.10
C VAL A 107 -4.30 3.08 -21.36
N GLU A 108 -3.88 3.09 -22.62
CA GLU A 108 -2.48 3.16 -23.01
C GLU A 108 -1.87 4.51 -22.64
N ARG A 109 -2.58 5.63 -22.82
CA ARG A 109 -2.12 6.95 -22.34
C ARG A 109 -1.98 6.98 -20.81
N LYS A 110 -2.92 6.41 -20.06
CA LYS A 110 -2.84 6.32 -18.59
C LYS A 110 -1.70 5.39 -18.17
N ARG A 111 -1.49 4.27 -18.85
CA ARG A 111 -0.37 3.35 -18.63
C ARG A 111 0.95 4.06 -18.92
N GLN A 112 1.08 4.79 -20.02
CA GLN A 112 2.26 5.61 -20.34
C GLN A 112 2.46 6.76 -19.35
N THR A 113 1.39 7.36 -18.81
CA THR A 113 1.48 8.37 -17.74
C THR A 113 1.98 7.75 -16.44
N VAL A 114 1.45 6.58 -16.06
CA VAL A 114 1.91 5.85 -14.87
C VAL A 114 3.32 5.32 -15.08
N GLN A 115 3.67 4.88 -16.29
CA GLN A 115 4.99 4.38 -16.66
C GLN A 115 6.04 5.48 -16.76
N SER A 116 5.66 6.69 -17.20
CA SER A 116 6.53 7.88 -17.10
C SER A 116 6.65 8.39 -15.67
N LEU A 117 5.64 8.17 -14.82
CA LEU A 117 5.72 8.39 -13.37
C LEU A 117 6.43 7.26 -12.61
N SER A 118 6.64 6.09 -13.23
CA SER A 118 7.29 4.90 -12.66
C SER A 118 8.60 4.51 -13.33
N ALA A 119 9.06 5.27 -14.33
CA ALA A 119 10.40 5.15 -14.83
C ALA A 119 11.33 5.53 -13.66
N PRO A 120 12.35 4.71 -13.31
CA PRO A 120 13.36 5.17 -12.38
C PRO A 120 13.96 6.43 -13.00
N SER A 121 13.73 7.56 -12.34
CA SER A 121 14.41 8.81 -12.64
C SER A 121 15.90 8.47 -12.68
N ASP A 122 16.64 8.83 -13.75
CA ASP A 122 18.10 8.61 -13.88
C ASP A 122 18.91 9.30 -12.76
N LEU A 123 18.22 9.93 -11.82
CA LEU A 123 18.72 10.47 -10.58
C LEU A 123 19.24 9.37 -9.64
N PRO A 124 20.36 9.63 -8.94
CA PRO A 124 20.76 8.83 -7.79
C PRO A 124 19.60 8.66 -6.79
N LEU A 125 19.51 7.48 -6.17
CA LEU A 125 18.42 7.09 -5.25
C LEU A 125 18.10 8.15 -4.17
N GLU A 126 19.13 8.84 -3.68
CA GLU A 126 19.01 9.92 -2.69
C GLU A 126 18.23 11.14 -3.25
N LEU A 127 18.43 11.49 -4.52
CA LEU A 127 17.74 12.60 -5.17
C LEU A 127 16.32 12.22 -5.60
N GLN A 128 16.10 10.95 -5.94
CA GLN A 128 14.76 10.43 -6.23
C GLN A 128 13.83 10.54 -5.02
N ALA A 129 14.33 10.22 -3.81
CA ALA A 129 13.55 10.42 -2.58
C ALA A 129 13.17 11.89 -2.34
N ILE A 130 14.09 12.82 -2.65
CA ILE A 130 13.84 14.27 -2.55
C ILE A 130 12.82 14.72 -3.60
N GLU A 131 12.90 14.17 -4.83
CA GLU A 131 11.95 14.43 -5.91
C GLU A 131 10.54 13.95 -5.55
N ASP A 132 10.41 12.72 -5.04
CA ASP A 132 9.13 12.16 -4.61
C ASP A 132 8.49 13.03 -3.51
N GLU A 133 9.28 13.44 -2.52
CA GLU A 133 8.81 14.33 -1.44
C GLU A 133 8.42 15.71 -1.98
N ALA A 134 9.18 16.26 -2.93
CA ALA A 134 8.86 17.54 -3.56
C ALA A 134 7.51 17.49 -4.27
N HIS A 135 7.25 16.41 -5.02
CA HIS A 135 5.98 16.18 -5.69
C HIS A 135 4.83 15.92 -4.70
N TYR A 136 5.10 15.18 -3.62
CA TYR A 136 4.12 14.93 -2.56
C TYR A 136 3.69 16.24 -1.87
N GLU A 137 4.63 17.08 -1.47
CA GLU A 137 4.33 18.38 -0.84
C GLU A 137 3.66 19.35 -1.82
N PHE A 138 4.01 19.30 -3.11
CA PHE A 138 3.34 20.07 -4.15
C PHE A 138 1.85 19.68 -4.29
N LYS A 139 1.54 18.38 -4.30
CA LYS A 139 0.15 17.88 -4.35
C LYS A 139 -0.66 18.31 -3.12
N ARG A 140 -0.02 18.39 -1.94
CA ARG A 140 -0.63 18.89 -0.70
C ARG A 140 -0.78 20.42 -0.64
N LYS A 141 -0.38 21.14 -1.69
CA LYS A 141 -0.40 22.60 -1.79
C LYS A 141 0.55 23.31 -0.82
N HIS A 142 1.53 22.59 -0.25
CA HIS A 142 2.62 23.17 0.55
C HIS A 142 3.74 23.69 -0.37
N TYR A 143 3.40 24.70 -1.16
CA TYR A 143 4.27 25.22 -2.22
C TYR A 143 5.59 25.82 -1.71
N ASP A 144 5.62 26.27 -0.46
CA ASP A 144 6.80 26.81 0.22
C ASP A 144 7.85 25.72 0.49
N LYS A 145 7.41 24.55 0.96
CA LYS A 145 8.26 23.38 1.16
C LYS A 145 8.69 22.77 -0.16
N ALA A 146 7.73 22.58 -1.08
CA ALA A 146 8.01 22.05 -2.41
C ALA A 146 9.03 22.91 -3.15
N ALA A 147 8.93 24.25 -3.06
CA ALA A 147 9.92 25.15 -3.64
C ALA A 147 11.33 24.96 -3.08
N LYS A 148 11.49 24.67 -1.78
CA LYS A 148 12.81 24.40 -1.19
C LYS A 148 13.42 23.12 -1.77
N LEU A 149 12.62 22.06 -1.85
CA LEU A 149 13.06 20.77 -2.37
C LEU A 149 13.39 20.84 -3.87
N PHE A 150 12.53 21.46 -4.68
CA PHE A 150 12.80 21.68 -6.11
C PHE A 150 13.99 22.61 -6.36
N LYS A 151 14.24 23.58 -5.48
CA LYS A 151 15.46 24.40 -5.56
C LYS A 151 16.70 23.56 -5.33
N MET A 152 16.71 22.70 -4.30
CA MET A 152 17.82 21.78 -4.03
C MET A 152 18.05 20.84 -5.22
N LEU A 153 16.99 20.29 -5.82
CA LEU A 153 17.08 19.43 -7.00
C LEU A 153 17.64 20.18 -8.22
N ALA A 154 17.19 21.41 -8.46
CA ALA A 154 17.68 22.25 -9.56
C ALA A 154 19.16 22.67 -9.42
N GLU A 155 19.67 22.73 -8.19
CA GLU A 155 21.08 22.98 -7.88
C GLU A 155 21.92 21.72 -8.05
N LYS A 156 21.43 20.57 -7.56
CA LYS A 156 22.14 19.29 -7.65
C LYS A 156 22.13 18.70 -9.06
N VAL A 157 21.09 18.96 -9.84
CA VAL A 157 20.97 18.47 -11.24
C VAL A 157 20.66 19.62 -12.19
N PRO A 158 21.68 20.46 -12.51
CA PRO A 158 21.49 21.64 -13.38
C PRO A 158 21.11 21.32 -14.82
N ALA A 159 21.35 20.07 -15.24
CA ALA A 159 21.14 19.54 -16.58
C ALA A 159 19.67 19.28 -16.90
N LEU A 160 18.83 19.02 -15.89
CA LEU A 160 17.40 18.79 -16.05
C LEU A 160 16.64 20.11 -15.85
N PRO A 161 16.05 20.70 -16.91
CA PRO A 161 15.29 21.95 -16.81
C PRO A 161 13.97 21.78 -16.06
N GLU A 162 13.46 20.55 -15.94
CA GLU A 162 12.20 20.24 -15.27
C GLU A 162 12.18 20.73 -13.82
N PHE A 163 13.23 20.55 -13.02
CA PHE A 163 13.21 21.01 -11.63
C PHE A 163 13.15 22.53 -11.50
N ARG A 164 13.78 23.25 -12.43
CA ARG A 164 13.64 24.71 -12.51
C ARG A 164 12.21 25.10 -12.90
N PHE A 165 11.61 24.37 -13.83
CA PHE A 165 10.21 24.56 -14.19
C PHE A 165 9.27 24.35 -13.00
N ARG A 166 9.42 23.24 -12.25
CA ARG A 166 8.61 22.92 -11.05
C ARG A 166 8.81 23.96 -9.95
N LEU A 167 10.04 24.43 -9.74
CA LEU A 167 10.35 25.53 -8.82
C LEU A 167 9.61 26.82 -9.20
N ALA A 168 9.65 27.19 -10.49
CA ALA A 168 8.93 28.36 -10.99
C ALA A 168 7.41 28.22 -10.81
N GLU A 169 6.87 27.02 -11.04
CA GLU A 169 5.45 26.74 -10.81
C GLU A 169 5.08 26.91 -9.32
N CYS A 170 5.92 26.46 -8.40
CA CYS A 170 5.71 26.70 -6.96
C CYS A 170 5.64 28.20 -6.65
N TYR A 171 6.59 29.01 -7.16
CA TYR A 171 6.55 30.47 -7.01
C TYR A 171 5.27 31.09 -7.60
N PHE A 172 4.85 30.60 -8.77
CA PHE A 172 3.65 31.08 -9.44
C PHE A 172 2.37 30.78 -8.64
N ARG A 173 2.26 29.58 -8.06
CA ARG A 173 1.15 29.15 -7.19
C ARG A 173 1.11 29.92 -5.88
N MET A 174 2.27 30.30 -5.32
CA MET A 174 2.38 31.19 -4.17
C MET A 174 2.09 32.67 -4.49
N GLY A 175 1.86 33.04 -5.75
CA GLY A 175 1.65 34.43 -6.16
C GLY A 175 2.93 35.26 -6.28
N GLN A 176 4.11 34.65 -6.14
CA GLN A 176 5.42 35.31 -6.30
C GLN A 176 5.79 35.41 -7.79
N VAL A 177 5.00 36.18 -8.55
CA VAL A 177 5.07 36.29 -10.02
C VAL A 177 6.46 36.75 -10.51
N ALA A 178 7.10 37.69 -9.82
CA ALA A 178 8.42 38.18 -10.20
C ALA A 178 9.49 37.08 -10.17
N LYS A 179 9.52 36.26 -9.11
CA LYS A 179 10.47 35.15 -8.99
C LYS A 179 10.18 34.03 -9.99
N ALA A 180 8.89 33.71 -10.20
CA ALA A 180 8.50 32.73 -11.21
C ALA A 180 8.98 33.15 -12.61
N ARG A 181 8.85 34.44 -12.95
CA ARG A 181 9.32 35.00 -14.23
C ARG A 181 10.82 34.83 -14.42
N GLU A 182 11.62 35.18 -13.41
CA GLU A 182 13.08 35.05 -13.46
C GLU A 182 13.50 33.61 -13.75
N VAL A 183 12.89 32.64 -13.06
CA VAL A 183 13.20 31.21 -13.25
C VAL A 183 12.76 30.72 -14.63
N TYR A 184 11.55 31.06 -15.09
CA TYR A 184 11.11 30.68 -16.43
C TYR A 184 11.94 31.30 -17.54
N GLU A 185 12.39 32.56 -17.39
CA GLU A 185 13.30 33.19 -18.34
C GLU A 185 14.66 32.49 -18.38
N ALA A 186 15.17 32.05 -17.22
CA ALA A 186 16.41 31.28 -17.15
C ALA A 186 16.29 29.92 -17.89
N VAL A 187 15.13 29.25 -17.80
CA VAL A 187 14.86 28.02 -18.56
C VAL A 187 14.74 28.32 -20.06
N ARG A 188 13.97 29.34 -20.44
CA ARG A 188 13.77 29.73 -21.85
C ARG A 188 15.07 30.13 -22.56
N ARG A 189 16.04 30.73 -21.84
CA ARG A 189 17.36 31.04 -22.42
C ARG A 189 18.14 29.79 -22.82
N LYS A 190 17.91 28.67 -22.14
CA LYS A 190 18.57 27.38 -22.45
C LYS A 190 17.78 26.59 -23.48
N GLU A 191 16.46 26.61 -23.37
CA GLU A 191 15.55 25.89 -24.26
C GLU A 191 14.45 26.84 -24.78
N PRO A 192 14.74 27.58 -25.85
CA PRO A 192 13.77 28.51 -26.45
C PRO A 192 12.52 27.81 -26.97
N ASP A 193 12.68 26.56 -27.41
CA ASP A 193 11.63 25.77 -28.07
C ASP A 193 10.84 24.89 -27.09
N ASN A 194 11.07 25.04 -25.77
CA ASN A 194 10.35 24.28 -24.76
C ASN A 194 8.91 24.81 -24.63
N VAL A 195 7.97 24.09 -25.26
CA VAL A 195 6.55 24.45 -25.31
C VAL A 195 5.89 24.58 -23.93
N VAL A 196 6.35 23.82 -22.94
CA VAL A 196 5.80 23.84 -21.58
C VAL A 196 6.12 25.18 -20.91
N VAL A 197 7.32 25.70 -21.12
CA VAL A 197 7.76 26.99 -20.59
C VAL A 197 7.04 28.14 -21.28
N LEU A 198 6.83 28.06 -22.60
CA LEU A 198 6.09 29.07 -23.36
C LEU A 198 4.64 29.21 -22.86
N ILE A 199 3.95 28.09 -22.65
CA ILE A 199 2.58 28.10 -22.09
C ILE A 199 2.58 28.65 -20.65
N ALA A 200 3.55 28.26 -19.83
CA ALA A 200 3.65 28.75 -18.45
C ALA A 200 3.93 30.27 -18.39
N MET A 201 4.77 30.78 -19.29
CA MET A 201 5.03 32.22 -19.43
C MET A 201 3.79 32.99 -19.88
N ALA A 202 3.02 32.45 -20.83
CA ALA A 202 1.75 33.05 -21.24
C ALA A 202 0.76 33.16 -20.06
N ARG A 203 0.63 32.10 -19.25
CA ARG A 203 -0.18 32.11 -18.01
C ARG A 203 0.33 33.14 -17.01
N LEU A 204 1.65 33.27 -16.87
CA LEU A 204 2.29 34.22 -15.97
C LEU A 204 2.00 35.67 -16.38
N GLU A 205 2.12 35.97 -17.68
CA GLU A 205 1.86 37.30 -18.23
C GLU A 205 0.38 37.68 -18.15
N ALA A 206 -0.52 36.73 -18.42
CA ALA A 206 -1.96 36.95 -18.27
C ALA A 206 -2.36 37.17 -16.80
N LYS A 207 -1.78 36.41 -15.85
CA LYS A 207 -1.97 36.64 -14.41
C LYS A 207 -1.37 37.97 -13.95
N ALA A 208 -0.24 38.40 -14.51
CA ALA A 208 0.33 39.71 -14.21
C ALA A 208 -0.58 40.83 -14.73
N ALA A 209 -1.17 40.66 -15.93
CA ALA A 209 -2.06 41.63 -16.55
C ALA A 209 -3.37 41.85 -15.77
N SER A 210 -3.87 40.83 -15.05
CA SER A 210 -5.09 40.98 -14.24
C SER A 210 -4.92 41.92 -13.04
N GLY A 211 -3.69 42.10 -12.55
CA GLY A 211 -3.36 43.02 -11.45
C GLY A 211 -3.01 44.44 -11.87
N ILE A 212 -2.90 44.73 -13.17
CA ILE A 212 -2.50 46.05 -13.70
C ILE A 212 -3.72 46.88 -14.08
N ARG A 213 -3.78 48.13 -13.57
CA ARG A 213 -4.84 49.11 -13.89
C ARG A 213 -4.54 49.94 -15.15
N GLU A 214 -3.27 50.11 -15.48
CA GLU A 214 -2.83 50.92 -16.62
C GLU A 214 -3.10 50.15 -17.94
N PRO A 215 -3.89 50.70 -18.87
CA PRO A 215 -4.35 49.98 -20.06
C PRO A 215 -3.18 49.59 -20.97
N ASP A 216 -2.20 50.47 -21.18
CA ASP A 216 -1.08 50.23 -22.09
C ASP A 216 -0.16 49.11 -21.59
N LYS A 217 0.16 49.10 -20.29
CA LYS A 217 0.98 48.04 -19.69
C LYS A 217 0.24 46.71 -19.63
N LYS A 218 -1.08 46.75 -19.40
CA LYS A 218 -1.94 45.56 -19.46
C LYS A 218 -1.97 44.97 -20.86
N ALA A 219 -2.18 45.80 -21.89
CA ALA A 219 -2.16 45.37 -23.29
C ALA A 219 -0.81 44.75 -23.67
N ALA A 220 0.29 45.40 -23.32
CA ALA A 220 1.63 44.89 -23.60
C ALA A 220 1.93 43.51 -22.97
N LEU A 221 1.37 43.22 -21.79
CA LEU A 221 1.50 41.89 -21.17
C LEU A 221 0.62 40.85 -21.86
N LEU A 222 -0.60 41.21 -22.26
CA LEU A 222 -1.48 40.30 -22.99
C LEU A 222 -0.91 39.98 -24.39
N ASP A 223 -0.28 40.95 -25.06
CA ASP A 223 0.38 40.72 -26.34
C ASP A 223 1.57 39.76 -26.22
N LYS A 224 2.35 39.85 -25.14
CA LYS A 224 3.39 38.86 -24.84
C LYS A 224 2.81 37.47 -24.60
N ALA A 225 1.69 37.39 -23.87
CA ALA A 225 1.03 36.11 -23.61
C ALA A 225 0.51 35.46 -24.92
N ARG A 226 -0.08 36.28 -25.81
CA ARG A 226 -0.48 35.85 -27.16
C ARG A 226 0.71 35.33 -27.97
N ALA A 227 1.82 36.07 -27.99
CA ALA A 227 3.02 35.67 -28.72
C ALA A 227 3.60 34.34 -28.21
N ASN A 228 3.61 34.13 -26.89
CA ASN A 228 4.05 32.89 -26.28
C ASN A 228 3.12 31.70 -26.64
N LEU A 229 1.80 31.89 -26.64
CA LEU A 229 0.83 30.86 -27.07
C LEU A 229 0.99 30.51 -28.55
N LEU A 230 1.14 31.50 -29.43
CA LEU A 230 1.38 31.28 -30.85
C LEU A 230 2.69 30.55 -31.11
N SER A 231 3.75 30.90 -30.38
CA SER A 231 5.05 30.22 -30.48
C SER A 231 4.94 28.76 -30.03
N ALA A 232 4.23 28.49 -28.93
CA ALA A 232 3.97 27.13 -28.48
C ALA A 232 3.14 26.33 -29.48
N ALA A 233 2.11 26.93 -30.09
CA ALA A 233 1.27 26.29 -31.11
C ALA A 233 2.07 25.91 -32.36
N ARG A 234 2.95 26.81 -32.84
CA ARG A 234 3.85 26.54 -33.97
C ARG A 234 4.87 25.43 -33.71
N LEU A 235 5.18 25.18 -32.45
CA LEU A 235 6.06 24.09 -32.01
C LEU A 235 5.28 22.79 -31.70
N GLY A 236 4.00 22.72 -32.10
CA GLY A 236 3.18 21.51 -32.00
C GLY A 236 2.35 21.40 -30.71
N ALA A 237 2.38 22.37 -29.81
CA ALA A 237 1.59 22.33 -28.58
C ALA A 237 0.12 22.71 -28.81
N ASN A 238 -0.80 21.94 -28.21
CA ASN A 238 -2.23 22.25 -28.25
C ASN A 238 -2.57 23.45 -27.34
N SER A 239 -2.26 24.65 -27.84
CA SER A 239 -2.44 25.91 -27.12
C SER A 239 -3.92 26.29 -26.96
N LEU A 240 -4.81 25.76 -27.81
CA LEU A 240 -6.27 25.88 -27.63
C LEU A 240 -6.73 25.20 -26.35
N LYS A 241 -6.24 23.98 -26.09
CA LYS A 241 -6.49 23.26 -24.83
C LYS A 241 -5.94 24.03 -23.63
N ALA A 242 -4.77 24.66 -23.77
CA ALA A 242 -4.21 25.49 -22.70
C ALA A 242 -5.11 26.69 -22.35
N VAL A 243 -5.66 27.40 -23.35
CA VAL A 243 -6.60 28.52 -23.14
C VAL A 243 -7.91 28.04 -22.48
N ARG A 244 -8.40 26.84 -22.84
CA ARG A 244 -9.61 26.25 -22.26
C ARG A 244 -9.43 25.91 -20.78
N ASN A 245 -8.32 25.25 -20.45
CA ASN A 245 -8.11 24.59 -19.16
C ASN A 245 -7.46 25.47 -18.09
N HIS A 246 -6.75 26.54 -18.47
CA HIS A 246 -6.10 27.42 -17.51
C HIS A 246 -6.92 28.67 -17.22
N PRO A 247 -7.32 28.92 -15.94
CA PRO A 247 -8.15 30.06 -15.60
C PRO A 247 -7.47 31.40 -15.85
N GLU A 248 -6.13 31.44 -15.80
CA GLU A 248 -5.37 32.68 -16.04
C GLU A 248 -5.44 33.13 -17.50
N LEU A 249 -5.71 32.20 -18.43
CA LEU A 249 -5.84 32.46 -19.86
C LEU A 249 -7.29 32.71 -20.29
N ALA A 250 -8.24 32.80 -19.35
CA ALA A 250 -9.66 32.97 -19.67
C ALA A 250 -9.95 34.24 -20.51
N VAL A 251 -9.11 35.27 -20.40
CA VAL A 251 -9.19 36.51 -21.21
C VAL A 251 -9.14 36.22 -22.72
N PHE A 252 -8.55 35.10 -23.13
CA PHE A 252 -8.40 34.72 -24.53
C PHE A 252 -9.51 33.79 -25.05
N LYS A 253 -10.48 33.40 -24.20
CA LYS A 253 -11.56 32.50 -24.61
C LYS A 253 -12.50 33.12 -25.65
N ASP A 254 -12.72 34.42 -25.56
CA ASP A 254 -13.60 35.16 -26.46
C ASP A 254 -12.84 35.81 -27.64
N ASP A 255 -11.52 35.63 -27.69
CA ASP A 255 -10.67 36.18 -28.74
C ASP A 255 -10.67 35.27 -29.98
N VAL A 256 -11.73 35.39 -30.78
CA VAL A 256 -11.96 34.57 -31.97
C VAL A 256 -10.77 34.61 -32.93
N GLN A 257 -10.12 35.77 -33.07
CA GLN A 257 -8.97 35.92 -33.96
C GLN A 257 -7.79 35.08 -33.48
N LEU A 258 -7.41 35.18 -32.20
CA LEU A 258 -6.35 34.37 -31.63
C LEU A 258 -6.65 32.88 -31.73
N LEU A 259 -7.88 32.45 -31.45
CA LEU A 259 -8.26 31.03 -31.53
C LEU A 259 -8.09 30.47 -32.95
N VAL A 260 -8.48 31.24 -33.98
CA VAL A 260 -8.26 30.85 -35.38
C VAL A 260 -6.77 30.79 -35.71
N GLU A 261 -5.97 31.74 -35.23
CA GLU A 261 -4.52 31.75 -35.44
C GLU A 261 -3.83 30.55 -34.77
N LEU A 262 -4.24 30.18 -33.56
CA LEU A 262 -3.73 28.99 -32.85
C LEU A 262 -4.10 27.69 -33.57
N ALA A 263 -5.34 27.58 -34.07
CA ALA A 263 -5.79 26.42 -34.85
C ALA A 263 -4.98 26.24 -36.14
N LYS A 264 -4.76 27.34 -36.88
CA LYS A 264 -3.94 27.34 -38.10
C LYS A 264 -2.49 27.00 -37.83
N ALA A 265 -1.91 27.57 -36.76
CA ALA A 265 -0.52 27.30 -36.38
C ALA A 265 -0.29 25.83 -36.04
N TRP A 266 -1.26 25.17 -35.41
CA TRP A 266 -1.18 23.74 -35.09
C TRP A 266 -1.29 22.86 -36.33
N GLN A 267 -2.16 23.21 -37.30
CA GLN A 267 -2.29 22.48 -38.58
C GLN A 267 -1.03 22.57 -39.47
N GLN A 268 -0.23 23.61 -39.30
CA GLN A 268 1.00 23.83 -40.07
C GLN A 268 2.23 23.14 -39.46
N PHE A 269 2.08 22.48 -38.31
CA PHE A 269 3.19 21.77 -37.67
C PHE A 269 3.47 20.46 -38.39
N GLU A 270 4.56 20.41 -39.14
CA GLU A 270 5.10 19.20 -39.75
C GLU A 270 6.21 18.61 -38.86
N ILE A 271 6.15 17.32 -38.56
CA ILE A 271 7.20 16.63 -37.80
C ILE A 271 8.47 16.59 -38.67
N PRO A 272 9.62 17.13 -38.22
CA PRO A 272 10.85 17.11 -39.00
C PRO A 272 11.28 15.67 -39.31
N ALA A 273 11.46 15.36 -40.61
CA ALA A 273 11.79 14.01 -41.11
C ALA A 273 13.12 13.42 -40.59
N THR A 274 13.92 14.20 -39.87
CA THR A 274 15.22 13.80 -39.30
C THR A 274 15.12 12.98 -38.00
N ILE A 275 13.93 12.83 -37.42
CA ILE A 275 13.70 11.88 -36.33
C ILE A 275 13.20 10.57 -36.96
N ARG A 276 14.14 9.72 -37.39
CA ARG A 276 13.84 8.35 -37.86
C ARG A 276 13.62 7.42 -36.66
N ASP A 277 12.45 6.80 -36.70
CA ASP A 277 11.87 5.70 -35.90
C ASP A 277 11.48 6.01 -34.43
N PRO A 278 10.18 6.12 -34.10
CA PRO A 278 9.70 6.43 -32.75
C PRO A 278 9.87 5.28 -31.74
N PHE A 279 10.44 4.11 -32.12
CA PHE A 279 10.56 2.95 -31.22
C PHE A 279 11.90 2.20 -31.24
N ILE A 280 12.99 2.75 -31.81
CA ILE A 280 14.31 2.07 -31.79
C ILE A 280 15.44 3.02 -31.38
N ASN A 281 16.14 2.69 -30.29
CA ASN A 281 17.40 3.33 -29.89
C ASN A 281 18.55 2.94 -30.85
N PRO A 282 19.49 3.85 -31.19
CA PRO A 282 20.43 3.67 -32.28
C PRO A 282 21.53 2.65 -31.98
N ILE A 283 21.83 1.76 -32.94
CA ILE A 283 23.11 1.04 -32.99
C ILE A 283 24.22 2.08 -33.18
N PRO A 284 25.33 2.05 -32.42
CA PRO A 284 26.42 3.00 -32.60
C PRO A 284 26.98 2.92 -34.02
N ARG A 285 27.21 4.09 -34.63
CA ARG A 285 27.83 4.20 -35.96
C ARG A 285 29.28 3.71 -35.89
N LYS A 286 29.68 3.04 -36.96
CA LYS A 286 30.97 2.37 -37.20
C LYS A 286 32.21 3.30 -37.21
N ASP A 287 32.06 4.57 -36.85
CA ASP A 287 33.11 5.60 -36.94
C ASP A 287 33.80 5.91 -35.59
N SER A 288 33.48 5.20 -34.51
CA SER A 288 34.24 5.30 -33.24
C SER A 288 35.42 4.33 -33.15
N VAL A 289 35.81 3.71 -34.26
CA VAL A 289 37.06 2.93 -34.35
C VAL A 289 38.17 3.88 -34.76
N THR A 290 38.85 4.48 -33.78
CA THR A 290 40.32 4.63 -33.78
C THR A 290 40.81 5.31 -32.49
N ALA A 291 41.76 4.63 -31.83
CA ALA A 291 42.58 5.04 -30.68
C ALA A 291 41.83 5.21 -29.35
N SER A 292 41.94 4.29 -28.37
CA SER A 292 43.23 3.87 -27.79
C SER A 292 43.10 2.55 -27.04
N THR A 293 43.97 1.61 -27.41
CA THR A 293 44.72 0.66 -26.58
C THR A 293 44.07 -0.02 -25.37
N SER A 294 44.01 -1.35 -25.51
CA SER A 294 43.89 -2.38 -24.49
C SER A 294 44.62 -2.10 -23.17
N SER A 295 43.88 -2.18 -22.07
CA SER A 295 44.37 -2.74 -20.81
C SER A 295 43.28 -3.60 -20.19
N GLU A 296 43.71 -4.71 -19.62
CA GLU A 296 42.94 -5.86 -19.18
C GLU A 296 41.92 -5.60 -18.08
N SER A 297 40.89 -6.45 -18.09
CA SER A 297 40.10 -6.94 -16.96
C SER A 297 39.67 -5.95 -15.88
N GLU A 298 38.39 -5.60 -15.90
CA GLU A 298 37.55 -5.68 -14.70
C GLU A 298 36.11 -5.99 -15.14
N ALA A 299 35.57 -7.06 -14.57
CA ALA A 299 34.25 -7.60 -14.90
C ALA A 299 33.16 -6.64 -14.42
N VAL A 300 32.61 -5.85 -15.34
CA VAL A 300 31.35 -5.12 -15.13
C VAL A 300 30.20 -6.05 -15.51
N GLN A 301 29.39 -6.41 -14.51
CA GLN A 301 28.21 -7.26 -14.70
C GLN A 301 27.18 -6.59 -15.63
N PRO A 302 26.52 -7.35 -16.53
CA PRO A 302 25.55 -6.81 -17.46
C PRO A 302 24.23 -6.53 -16.74
N ALA A 303 23.98 -5.27 -16.38
CA ALA A 303 22.74 -4.82 -15.76
C ALA A 303 21.65 -4.36 -16.76
N ASP A 304 21.83 -4.57 -18.07
CA ASP A 304 20.89 -4.10 -19.11
C ASP A 304 20.35 -5.21 -20.03
N ARG A 305 19.65 -6.20 -19.47
CA ARG A 305 18.79 -7.11 -20.25
C ARG A 305 17.71 -7.68 -19.33
N TRP A 306 16.42 -7.51 -19.66
CA TRP A 306 15.40 -8.41 -19.11
C TRP A 306 15.86 -9.84 -19.44
N ASN A 307 16.27 -10.59 -18.40
CA ASN A 307 17.02 -11.82 -18.58
C ASN A 307 16.07 -12.91 -19.11
N LEU A 308 16.28 -13.36 -20.36
CA LEU A 308 15.62 -14.53 -20.94
C LEU A 308 15.71 -15.75 -20.01
N GLU A 309 16.82 -15.86 -19.29
CA GLU A 309 17.05 -16.90 -18.27
C GLU A 309 16.09 -16.78 -17.08
N ARG A 310 15.70 -15.57 -16.67
CA ARG A 310 14.72 -15.33 -15.61
C ARG A 310 13.32 -15.74 -16.06
N GLN A 311 12.93 -15.43 -17.30
CA GLN A 311 11.65 -15.86 -17.87
C GLN A 311 11.56 -17.39 -17.95
N ARG A 312 12.63 -18.05 -18.40
CA ARG A 312 12.73 -19.51 -18.41
C ARG A 312 12.68 -20.11 -17.00
N LYS A 313 13.34 -19.48 -16.01
CA LYS A 313 13.26 -19.88 -14.60
C LYS A 313 11.84 -19.73 -14.06
N MET A 314 11.12 -18.67 -14.40
CA MET A 314 9.72 -18.47 -14.00
C MET A 314 8.81 -19.54 -14.61
N ALA A 315 8.95 -19.85 -15.91
CA ALA A 315 8.19 -20.92 -16.56
C ALA A 315 8.48 -22.30 -15.94
N ALA A 316 9.75 -22.58 -15.64
CA ALA A 316 10.16 -23.82 -14.96
C ALA A 316 9.59 -23.90 -13.53
N ARG A 317 9.59 -22.78 -12.79
CA ARG A 317 9.03 -22.70 -11.45
C ARG A 317 7.51 -22.87 -11.47
N LEU A 318 6.81 -22.23 -12.40
CA LEU A 318 5.36 -22.42 -12.55
C LEU A 318 5.02 -23.89 -12.83
N LYS A 319 5.80 -24.54 -13.70
CA LYS A 319 5.62 -25.98 -13.99
C LYS A 319 5.78 -26.84 -12.74
N GLU A 320 6.78 -26.54 -11.90
CA GLU A 320 6.98 -27.22 -10.62
C GLU A 320 5.81 -26.97 -9.66
N LEU A 321 5.37 -25.72 -9.53
CA LEU A 321 4.26 -25.35 -8.65
C LEU A 321 2.95 -26.00 -9.06
N VAL A 322 2.65 -26.05 -10.37
CA VAL A 322 1.44 -26.73 -10.87
C VAL A 322 1.52 -28.24 -10.63
N ALA A 323 2.71 -28.85 -10.71
CA ALA A 323 2.89 -30.26 -10.36
C ALA A 323 2.63 -30.51 -8.86
N GLN A 324 3.18 -29.66 -7.98
CA GLN A 324 2.92 -29.73 -6.54
C GLN A 324 1.45 -29.43 -6.20
N LEU A 325 0.80 -28.54 -6.95
CA LEU A 325 -0.61 -28.23 -6.79
C LEU A 325 -1.47 -29.46 -7.09
N ARG A 326 -1.17 -30.21 -8.16
CA ARG A 326 -1.86 -31.47 -8.47
C ARG A 326 -1.74 -32.48 -7.34
N GLU A 327 -0.55 -32.65 -6.78
CA GLU A 327 -0.32 -33.54 -5.64
C GLU A 327 -1.10 -33.09 -4.40
N ALA A 328 -1.11 -31.78 -4.12
CA ALA A 328 -1.84 -31.21 -2.99
C ALA A 328 -3.37 -31.34 -3.16
N ILE A 329 -3.89 -31.17 -4.38
CA ILE A 329 -5.30 -31.41 -4.71
C ILE A 329 -5.63 -32.89 -4.50
N ALA A 330 -4.80 -33.81 -4.98
CA ALA A 330 -5.01 -35.25 -4.81
C ALA A 330 -4.94 -35.70 -3.35
N ALA A 331 -4.15 -35.01 -2.53
CA ALA A 331 -4.05 -35.25 -1.09
C ALA A 331 -5.10 -34.49 -0.26
N GLU A 332 -5.95 -33.66 -0.89
CA GLU A 332 -6.90 -32.74 -0.24
C GLU A 332 -6.24 -31.83 0.83
N ASP A 333 -4.95 -31.51 0.64
CA ASP A 333 -4.16 -30.69 1.57
C ASP A 333 -4.38 -29.19 1.30
N PHE A 334 -5.44 -28.65 1.91
CA PHE A 334 -5.82 -27.26 1.75
C PHE A 334 -4.76 -26.24 2.21
N GLN A 335 -3.93 -26.59 3.21
CA GLN A 335 -2.88 -25.69 3.69
C GLN A 335 -1.78 -25.53 2.65
N LYS A 336 -1.35 -26.65 2.06
CA LYS A 336 -0.34 -26.64 1.00
C LYS A 336 -0.87 -25.97 -0.27
N VAL A 337 -2.15 -26.17 -0.61
CA VAL A 337 -2.80 -25.46 -1.72
C VAL A 337 -2.75 -23.94 -1.52
N ALA A 338 -3.10 -23.43 -0.34
CA ALA A 338 -3.07 -21.99 -0.08
C ALA A 338 -1.66 -21.38 -0.21
N GLN A 339 -0.63 -22.10 0.23
CA GLN A 339 0.77 -21.66 0.07
C GLN A 339 1.16 -21.58 -1.40
N LEU A 340 0.92 -22.67 -2.15
CA LEU A 340 1.26 -22.75 -3.57
C LEU A 340 0.48 -21.74 -4.42
N TRP A 341 -0.78 -21.47 -4.06
CA TRP A 341 -1.66 -20.59 -4.81
C TRP A 341 -1.12 -19.17 -4.91
N SER A 342 -0.57 -18.63 -3.82
CA SER A 342 0.01 -17.28 -3.80
C SER A 342 1.19 -17.13 -4.78
N GLU A 343 2.10 -18.11 -4.83
CA GLU A 343 3.23 -18.13 -5.77
C GLU A 343 2.75 -18.29 -7.22
N ILE A 344 1.71 -19.10 -7.45
CA ILE A 344 1.13 -19.32 -8.78
C ILE A 344 0.49 -18.03 -9.30
N GLU A 345 -0.35 -17.36 -8.50
CA GLU A 345 -0.98 -16.09 -8.88
C GLU A 345 0.06 -15.00 -9.17
N GLU A 346 1.12 -14.93 -8.37
CA GLU A 346 2.21 -13.97 -8.58
C GLU A 346 2.87 -14.18 -9.95
N ILE A 347 3.22 -15.42 -10.31
CA ILE A 347 3.84 -15.71 -11.61
C ILE A 347 2.87 -15.44 -12.76
N LEU A 348 1.59 -15.80 -12.61
CA LEU A 348 0.57 -15.56 -13.64
C LEU A 348 0.28 -14.07 -13.85
N ARG A 349 0.43 -13.23 -12.82
CA ARG A 349 0.28 -11.76 -12.94
C ARG A 349 1.30 -11.15 -13.92
N TYR A 350 2.51 -11.73 -14.01
CA TYR A 350 3.56 -11.27 -14.91
C TYR A 350 3.49 -11.87 -16.32
N GLU A 351 2.47 -12.66 -16.65
CA GLU A 351 2.33 -13.33 -17.97
C GLU A 351 2.44 -12.34 -19.15
N SER A 352 1.84 -11.16 -19.03
CA SER A 352 1.84 -10.11 -20.07
C SER A 352 3.21 -9.50 -20.33
N SER A 353 4.18 -9.70 -19.43
CA SER A 353 5.55 -9.18 -19.52
C SER A 353 6.55 -10.17 -20.13
N ILE A 354 6.09 -11.36 -20.54
CA ILE A 354 6.96 -12.43 -21.05
C ILE A 354 7.17 -12.27 -22.56
N THR A 355 8.43 -12.08 -22.94
CA THR A 355 8.85 -11.90 -24.33
C THR A 355 9.31 -13.21 -24.99
N ASP A 356 9.73 -14.22 -24.21
CA ASP A 356 10.19 -15.53 -24.70
C ASP A 356 9.01 -16.40 -25.19
N ALA A 357 9.03 -16.75 -26.47
CA ALA A 357 7.95 -17.48 -27.12
C ALA A 357 7.74 -18.89 -26.55
N GLU A 358 8.82 -19.63 -26.23
CA GLU A 358 8.73 -20.97 -25.65
C GLU A 358 8.11 -20.95 -24.25
N SER A 359 8.58 -20.04 -23.39
CA SER A 359 8.05 -19.85 -22.03
C SER A 359 6.58 -19.40 -22.05
N ALA A 360 6.20 -18.52 -22.99
CA ALA A 360 4.82 -18.07 -23.12
C ALA A 360 3.85 -19.21 -23.46
N VAL A 361 4.23 -20.14 -24.34
CA VAL A 361 3.39 -21.31 -24.67
C VAL A 361 3.21 -22.23 -23.46
N VAL A 362 4.30 -22.50 -22.72
CA VAL A 362 4.25 -23.34 -21.51
C VAL A 362 3.34 -22.71 -20.46
N ILE A 363 3.48 -21.40 -20.23
CA ILE A 363 2.69 -20.69 -19.21
C ILE A 363 1.21 -20.64 -19.59
N ARG A 364 0.87 -20.38 -20.86
CA ARG A 364 -0.52 -20.44 -21.34
C ARG A 364 -1.16 -21.81 -21.10
N ARG A 365 -0.45 -22.89 -21.44
CA ARG A 365 -0.92 -24.26 -21.20
C ARG A 365 -1.13 -24.54 -19.71
N LEU A 366 -0.19 -24.14 -18.86
CA LEU A 366 -0.29 -24.34 -17.40
C LEU A 366 -1.42 -23.49 -16.80
N LYS A 367 -1.66 -22.29 -17.32
CA LYS A 367 -2.77 -21.42 -16.92
C LYS A 367 -4.12 -22.05 -17.24
N GLU A 368 -4.28 -22.63 -18.44
CA GLU A 368 -5.50 -23.35 -18.81
C GLU A 368 -5.77 -24.52 -17.86
N GLU A 369 -4.73 -25.23 -17.45
CA GLU A 369 -4.85 -26.31 -16.48
C GLU A 369 -5.25 -25.82 -15.08
N VAL A 370 -4.62 -24.74 -14.61
CA VAL A 370 -5.00 -24.10 -13.34
C VAL A 370 -6.47 -23.67 -13.39
N LYS A 371 -6.91 -23.08 -14.50
CA LYS A 371 -8.30 -22.70 -14.73
C LYS A 371 -9.25 -23.90 -14.75
N ALA A 372 -8.84 -25.02 -15.32
CA ALA A 372 -9.64 -26.24 -15.33
C ALA A 372 -9.89 -26.80 -13.91
N ASN A 373 -8.94 -26.59 -12.99
CA ASN A 373 -9.04 -27.02 -11.59
C ASN A 373 -9.51 -25.90 -10.64
N GLU A 374 -9.91 -24.75 -11.17
CA GLU A 374 -10.19 -23.54 -10.39
C GLU A 374 -11.25 -23.78 -9.30
N SER A 375 -12.34 -24.46 -9.61
CA SER A 375 -13.42 -24.73 -8.64
C SER A 375 -12.97 -25.56 -7.44
N VAL A 376 -12.10 -26.56 -7.68
CA VAL A 376 -11.54 -27.42 -6.63
C VAL A 376 -10.51 -26.66 -5.80
N VAL A 377 -9.68 -25.86 -6.46
CA VAL A 377 -8.71 -25.02 -5.76
C VAL A 377 -9.41 -23.98 -4.88
N GLN A 378 -10.47 -23.33 -5.38
CA GLN A 378 -11.27 -22.36 -4.63
C GLN A 378 -11.93 -22.98 -3.40
N SER A 379 -12.44 -24.21 -3.47
CA SER A 379 -13.05 -24.87 -2.30
C SER A 379 -12.02 -25.25 -1.22
N LEU A 380 -10.84 -25.72 -1.63
CA LEU A 380 -9.73 -26.00 -0.72
C LEU A 380 -9.17 -24.71 -0.11
N LEU A 381 -9.01 -23.67 -0.93
CA LEU A 381 -8.54 -22.36 -0.50
C LEU A 381 -9.49 -21.72 0.53
N LEU A 382 -10.81 -21.83 0.31
CA LEU A 382 -11.81 -21.41 1.29
C LEU A 382 -11.62 -22.13 2.64
N SER A 383 -11.41 -23.44 2.59
CA SER A 383 -11.18 -24.26 3.79
C SER A 383 -9.93 -23.83 4.55
N ALA A 384 -8.86 -23.49 3.83
CA ALA A 384 -7.62 -22.97 4.41
C ALA A 384 -7.80 -21.61 5.07
N TYR A 385 -8.43 -20.66 4.39
CA TYR A 385 -8.69 -19.34 4.96
C TYR A 385 -9.61 -19.43 6.17
N TYR A 386 -10.65 -20.26 6.11
CA TYR A 386 -11.56 -20.45 7.22
C TYR A 386 -10.85 -21.06 8.44
N ALA A 387 -9.99 -22.08 8.23
CA ALA A 387 -9.19 -22.68 9.30
C ALA A 387 -8.24 -21.67 9.96
N THR A 388 -7.59 -20.81 9.17
CA THR A 388 -6.74 -19.72 9.71
C THR A 388 -7.57 -18.70 10.49
N GLY A 389 -8.76 -18.35 10.01
CA GLY A 389 -9.69 -17.46 10.72
C GLY A 389 -10.14 -18.01 12.07
N GLU A 390 -10.53 -19.30 12.13
CA GLU A 390 -10.89 -19.96 13.40
C GLU A 390 -9.71 -20.02 14.37
N ARG A 391 -8.48 -20.23 13.86
CA ARG A 391 -7.28 -20.19 14.71
C ARG A 391 -7.07 -18.80 15.32
N LEU A 392 -7.21 -17.74 14.52
CA LEU A 392 -7.14 -16.36 15.02
C LEU A 392 -8.21 -16.09 16.09
N LEU A 393 -9.45 -16.55 15.89
CA LEU A 393 -10.51 -16.42 16.88
C LEU A 393 -10.19 -17.19 18.18
N SER A 394 -9.62 -18.38 18.06
CA SER A 394 -9.15 -19.16 19.22
C SER A 394 -8.06 -18.41 19.99
N ASP A 395 -7.06 -17.87 19.28
CA ASP A 395 -5.97 -17.11 19.89
C ASP A 395 -6.49 -15.80 20.55
N MET A 396 -7.50 -15.16 19.95
CA MET A 396 -8.18 -14.00 20.53
C MET A 396 -8.88 -14.38 21.83
N GLN A 397 -9.61 -15.50 21.85
CA GLN A 397 -10.28 -15.99 23.05
C GLN A 397 -9.27 -16.31 24.16
N GLU A 398 -8.14 -16.94 23.82
CA GLU A 398 -7.05 -17.20 24.77
C GLU A 398 -6.47 -15.89 25.34
N ALA A 399 -6.22 -14.89 24.50
CA ALA A 399 -5.73 -13.58 24.93
C ALA A 399 -6.73 -12.87 25.86
N LEU A 400 -8.03 -12.99 25.57
CA LEU A 400 -9.10 -12.45 26.41
C LEU A 400 -9.12 -13.11 27.80
N ASP A 401 -9.00 -14.44 27.84
CA ASP A 401 -8.98 -15.21 29.09
C ASP A 401 -7.71 -14.95 29.92
N ALA A 402 -6.58 -14.71 29.24
CA ALA A 402 -5.33 -14.27 29.85
C ALA A 402 -5.34 -12.79 30.30
N GLN A 403 -6.40 -12.03 30.00
CA GLN A 403 -6.49 -10.58 30.22
C GLN A 403 -5.40 -9.76 29.50
N ASP A 404 -4.83 -10.30 28.41
CA ASP A 404 -3.87 -9.61 27.56
C ASP A 404 -4.61 -8.85 26.45
N TYR A 405 -5.15 -7.68 26.81
CA TYR A 405 -5.93 -6.86 25.89
C TYR A 405 -5.11 -6.31 24.71
N ARG A 406 -3.80 -6.10 24.91
CA ARG A 406 -2.93 -5.65 23.82
C ARG A 406 -2.84 -6.71 22.73
N ARG A 407 -2.53 -7.96 23.12
CA ARG A 407 -2.49 -9.09 22.18
C ARG A 407 -3.84 -9.32 21.53
N LEU A 408 -4.94 -9.18 22.26
CA LEU A 408 -6.30 -9.30 21.72
C LEU A 408 -6.55 -8.32 20.57
N PHE A 409 -6.20 -7.03 20.73
CA PHE A 409 -6.42 -6.03 19.68
C PHE A 409 -5.48 -6.23 18.48
N GLU A 410 -4.22 -6.63 18.72
CA GLU A 410 -3.31 -7.00 17.62
C GLU A 410 -3.83 -8.20 16.81
N LEU A 411 -4.46 -9.18 17.47
CA LEU A 411 -5.10 -10.32 16.79
C LEU A 411 -6.39 -9.94 16.05
N TRP A 412 -7.15 -8.97 16.58
CA TRP A 412 -8.31 -8.41 15.90
C TRP A 412 -7.93 -7.73 14.59
N ASP A 413 -6.86 -6.94 14.58
CA ASP A 413 -6.36 -6.29 13.36
C ASP A 413 -5.95 -7.34 12.32
N LYS A 414 -5.22 -8.39 12.73
CA LYS A 414 -4.87 -9.51 11.85
C LYS A 414 -6.09 -10.25 11.29
N LEU A 415 -7.17 -10.39 12.09
CA LEU A 415 -8.41 -11.00 11.61
C LEU A 415 -9.11 -10.11 10.58
N ASN A 416 -9.06 -8.79 10.73
CA ASN A 416 -9.57 -7.85 9.72
C ASN A 416 -8.77 -7.93 8.42
N ASP A 417 -7.44 -7.92 8.49
CA ASP A 417 -6.57 -8.06 7.32
C ASP A 417 -6.86 -9.38 6.58
N HIS A 418 -7.00 -10.47 7.34
CA HIS A 418 -7.33 -11.79 6.80
C HIS A 418 -8.71 -11.83 6.13
N ALA A 419 -9.72 -11.22 6.76
CA ALA A 419 -11.05 -11.11 6.18
C ALA A 419 -11.06 -10.25 4.90
N GLU A 420 -10.27 -9.19 4.85
CA GLU A 420 -10.10 -8.37 3.65
C GLU A 420 -9.48 -9.18 2.51
N LEU A 421 -8.45 -10.00 2.80
CA LEU A 421 -7.88 -10.93 1.82
C LEU A 421 -8.92 -11.90 1.27
N MET A 422 -9.79 -12.47 2.12
CA MET A 422 -10.88 -13.34 1.68
C MET A 422 -11.89 -12.61 0.77
N THR A 423 -12.18 -11.33 1.02
CA THR A 423 -13.11 -10.55 0.18
C THR A 423 -12.51 -10.17 -1.18
N LYS A 424 -11.19 -10.02 -1.28
CA LYS A 424 -10.49 -9.67 -2.53
C LYS A 424 -10.54 -10.77 -3.59
N THR A 425 -10.79 -12.03 -3.19
CA THR A 425 -10.93 -13.16 -4.11
C THR A 425 -12.14 -13.02 -5.04
N GLY A 426 -13.09 -12.12 -4.75
CA GLY A 426 -14.24 -11.83 -5.63
C GLY A 426 -15.37 -12.88 -5.58
N ASN A 427 -15.24 -13.91 -4.74
CA ASN A 427 -16.25 -14.95 -4.56
C ASN A 427 -17.18 -14.62 -3.38
N GLU A 428 -18.49 -14.61 -3.63
CA GLU A 428 -19.50 -14.27 -2.62
C GLU A 428 -19.47 -15.19 -1.39
N ILE A 429 -19.15 -16.47 -1.59
CA ILE A 429 -19.04 -17.46 -0.51
C ILE A 429 -17.90 -17.09 0.46
N PHE A 430 -16.78 -16.59 -0.08
CA PHE A 430 -15.65 -16.14 0.75
C PHE A 430 -16.04 -14.90 1.55
N ALA A 431 -16.75 -13.96 0.93
CA ALA A 431 -17.21 -12.75 1.59
C ALA A 431 -18.25 -13.04 2.70
N GLU A 432 -19.13 -14.03 2.51
CA GLU A 432 -20.05 -14.50 3.55
C GLU A 432 -19.28 -15.08 4.75
N LYS A 433 -18.33 -15.98 4.50
CA LYS A 433 -17.53 -16.61 5.56
C LYS A 433 -16.63 -15.62 6.29
N ALA A 434 -16.06 -14.65 5.57
CA ALA A 434 -15.31 -13.56 6.17
C ALA A 434 -16.19 -12.71 7.12
N ARG A 435 -17.42 -12.38 6.72
CA ARG A 435 -18.37 -11.66 7.58
C ARG A 435 -18.74 -12.45 8.84
N GLU A 436 -18.89 -13.76 8.72
CA GLU A 436 -19.14 -14.65 9.87
C GLU A 436 -17.98 -14.60 10.90
N LEU A 437 -16.73 -14.73 10.42
CA LEU A 437 -15.53 -14.65 11.25
C LEU A 437 -15.41 -13.27 11.93
N LEU A 438 -15.62 -12.19 11.17
CA LEU A 438 -15.58 -10.82 11.69
C LEU A 438 -16.66 -10.55 12.74
N ALA A 439 -17.87 -11.08 12.56
CA ALA A 439 -18.94 -10.94 13.53
C ALA A 439 -18.55 -11.58 14.87
N ARG A 440 -17.96 -12.78 14.84
CA ARG A 440 -17.47 -13.49 16.04
C ARG A 440 -16.30 -12.74 16.68
N GLY A 441 -15.33 -12.29 15.89
CA GLY A 441 -14.18 -11.52 16.39
C GLY A 441 -14.58 -10.18 17.00
N LYS A 442 -15.58 -9.50 16.42
CA LYS A 442 -16.10 -8.23 16.93
C LYS A 442 -16.73 -8.36 18.31
N GLN A 443 -17.41 -9.47 18.57
CA GLN A 443 -17.96 -9.74 19.91
C GLN A 443 -16.83 -9.89 20.96
N LEU A 444 -15.73 -10.57 20.59
CA LEU A 444 -14.57 -10.73 21.46
C LEU A 444 -13.87 -9.39 21.71
N GLU A 445 -13.71 -8.58 20.66
CA GLU A 445 -13.10 -7.26 20.75
C GLU A 445 -13.90 -6.32 21.65
N GLN A 446 -15.23 -6.26 21.47
CA GLN A 446 -16.12 -5.43 22.28
C GLN A 446 -16.06 -5.84 23.75
N LYS A 447 -16.11 -7.14 24.01
CA LYS A 447 -15.95 -7.69 25.36
C LYS A 447 -14.58 -7.34 25.95
N GLY A 448 -13.53 -7.41 25.14
CA GLY A 448 -12.17 -7.00 25.50
C GLY A 448 -12.08 -5.54 25.94
N ARG A 449 -12.66 -4.61 25.16
CA ARG A 449 -12.69 -3.17 25.50
C ARG A 449 -13.40 -2.90 26.83
N ILE A 450 -14.55 -3.54 27.04
CA ILE A 450 -15.31 -3.40 28.28
C ILE A 450 -14.49 -3.92 29.47
N LEU A 451 -13.82 -5.06 29.32
CA LEU A 451 -12.98 -5.64 30.37
C LEU A 451 -11.71 -4.81 30.63
N GLU A 452 -11.10 -4.24 29.59
CA GLU A 452 -9.98 -3.30 29.72
C GLU A 452 -10.39 -2.06 30.53
N GLU A 453 -11.55 -1.45 30.23
CA GLU A 453 -12.09 -0.34 31.02
C GLU A 453 -12.32 -0.74 32.49
N ILE A 454 -12.92 -1.91 32.73
CA ILE A 454 -13.13 -2.45 34.09
C ILE A 454 -11.80 -2.63 34.84
N SER A 455 -10.74 -3.05 34.15
CA SER A 455 -9.42 -3.24 34.75
C SER A 455 -8.82 -1.91 35.26
N ARG A 456 -9.12 -0.80 34.58
CA ARG A 456 -8.62 0.55 34.91
C ARG A 456 -9.32 1.18 36.11
N PHE A 457 -10.56 0.78 36.42
CA PHE A 457 -11.33 1.35 37.53
C PHE A 457 -10.78 1.01 38.93
N GLY A 458 -9.91 0.00 39.05
CA GLY A 458 -9.25 -0.31 40.33
C GLY A 458 -10.21 -0.64 41.48
N ILE A 459 -11.31 -1.35 41.20
CA ILE A 459 -12.37 -1.68 42.17
C ILE A 459 -11.82 -2.58 43.28
N ARG A 460 -11.79 -2.07 44.52
CA ARG A 460 -11.36 -2.80 45.71
C ARG A 460 -12.54 -3.09 46.64
N ILE A 461 -12.72 -4.35 47.02
CA ILE A 461 -13.74 -4.77 48.00
C ILE A 461 -13.05 -5.06 49.33
N THR A 462 -13.45 -4.34 50.38
CA THR A 462 -12.86 -4.44 51.72
C THR A 462 -13.67 -5.34 52.65
N ALA A 463 -15.01 -5.27 52.59
CA ALA A 463 -15.90 -6.03 53.46
C ALA A 463 -17.23 -6.33 52.75
N THR A 464 -17.85 -7.45 53.08
CA THR A 464 -19.20 -7.83 52.62
C THR A 464 -20.02 -8.33 53.80
N VAL A 465 -21.22 -7.78 53.99
CA VAL A 465 -22.17 -8.17 55.04
C VAL A 465 -23.43 -8.70 54.37
N VAL A 466 -23.71 -9.99 54.58
CA VAL A 466 -24.89 -10.67 54.04
C VAL A 466 -25.56 -11.45 55.17
N GLY A 467 -26.70 -10.95 55.65
CA GLY A 467 -27.48 -11.56 56.74
C GLY A 467 -28.62 -10.68 57.22
N GLY A 468 -29.68 -11.29 57.79
CA GLY A 468 -30.81 -10.56 58.40
C GLY A 468 -31.64 -9.70 57.42
N GLY A 469 -31.68 -10.04 56.14
CA GLY A 469 -32.35 -9.26 55.10
C GLY A 469 -31.54 -8.08 54.54
N VAL A 470 -30.29 -7.90 54.98
CA VAL A 470 -29.39 -6.83 54.53
C VAL A 470 -28.22 -7.43 53.75
N ALA A 471 -27.99 -6.90 52.54
CA ALA A 471 -26.84 -7.22 51.70
C ALA A 471 -26.10 -5.91 51.37
N LYS A 472 -24.93 -5.71 52.01
CA LYS A 472 -24.10 -4.50 51.84
C LYS A 472 -22.63 -4.85 51.64
N ALA A 473 -21.93 -4.07 50.82
CA ALA A 473 -20.51 -4.24 50.54
C ALA A 473 -19.76 -2.92 50.69
N ILE A 474 -18.52 -2.97 51.18
CA ILE A 474 -17.60 -1.83 51.17
C ILE A 474 -16.74 -1.92 49.91
N VAL A 475 -17.00 -1.03 48.96
CA VAL A 475 -16.29 -0.93 47.67
C VAL A 475 -15.63 0.45 47.60
N ASN A 476 -14.32 0.52 47.38
CA ASN A 476 -13.55 1.78 47.33
C ASN A 476 -13.86 2.72 48.52
N ASN A 477 -13.89 2.17 49.74
CA ASN A 477 -14.20 2.87 51.00
C ASN A 477 -15.65 3.42 51.13
N ARG A 478 -16.59 3.00 50.28
CA ARG A 478 -18.01 3.35 50.39
C ARG A 478 -18.89 2.13 50.60
N VAL A 479 -19.91 2.27 51.44
CA VAL A 479 -20.92 1.24 51.67
C VAL A 479 -21.95 1.30 50.55
N LEU A 480 -22.07 0.22 49.78
CA LEU A 480 -23.01 0.07 48.66
C LEU A 480 -23.98 -1.08 48.93
N SER A 481 -25.21 -0.93 48.46
CA SER A 481 -26.28 -1.93 48.43
C SER A 481 -26.50 -2.44 47.00
N GLU A 482 -27.30 -3.48 46.82
CA GLU A 482 -27.68 -3.96 45.50
C GLU A 482 -28.47 -2.88 44.73
N GLY A 483 -28.10 -2.62 43.47
CA GLY A 483 -28.66 -1.56 42.63
C GLY A 483 -27.88 -0.24 42.65
N ASP A 484 -27.00 -0.02 43.64
CA ASP A 484 -26.26 1.23 43.79
C ASP A 484 -25.18 1.43 42.72
N ALA A 485 -24.91 2.70 42.38
CA ALA A 485 -23.80 3.08 41.52
C ALA A 485 -22.45 2.94 42.24
N VAL A 486 -21.43 2.50 41.50
CA VAL A 486 -20.06 2.36 42.04
C VAL A 486 -19.26 3.64 41.79
N TYR A 487 -18.38 3.97 42.72
CA TYR A 487 -17.56 5.18 42.67
C TYR A 487 -16.07 4.85 42.51
N ASP A 488 -15.34 5.72 41.82
CA ASP A 488 -13.88 5.66 41.72
C ASP A 488 -13.21 5.99 43.07
N ILE A 489 -11.87 5.88 43.12
CA ILE A 489 -11.08 6.24 44.30
C ILE A 489 -11.13 7.73 44.68
N HIS A 490 -11.55 8.60 43.74
CA HIS A 490 -11.69 10.03 43.92
C HIS A 490 -13.11 10.44 44.34
N GLY A 491 -14.04 9.48 44.42
CA GLY A 491 -15.43 9.69 44.82
C GLY A 491 -16.37 10.10 43.70
N ASN A 492 -15.96 10.03 42.43
CA ASN A 492 -16.82 10.26 41.26
C ASN A 492 -17.58 8.99 40.90
N PRO A 493 -18.87 9.07 40.53
CA PRO A 493 -19.63 7.91 40.08
C PRO A 493 -19.07 7.41 38.75
N ILE A 494 -18.83 6.09 38.65
CA ILE A 494 -18.44 5.45 37.40
C ILE A 494 -19.71 5.21 36.59
N PRO A 495 -19.88 5.88 35.43
CA PRO A 495 -21.09 5.75 34.62
C PRO A 495 -21.34 4.30 34.23
N HIS A 496 -22.60 3.87 34.19
CA HIS A 496 -23.01 2.51 33.79
C HIS A 496 -22.48 1.35 34.64
N LEU A 497 -21.73 1.60 35.72
CA LEU A 497 -21.27 0.57 36.65
C LEU A 497 -22.19 0.49 37.88
N ARG A 498 -22.82 -0.65 38.10
CA ARG A 498 -23.75 -0.88 39.22
C ARG A 498 -23.48 -2.18 39.95
N VAL A 499 -23.85 -2.22 41.22
CA VAL A 499 -23.82 -3.45 42.01
C VAL A 499 -25.05 -4.29 41.66
N ARG A 500 -24.84 -5.50 41.15
CA ARG A 500 -25.95 -6.40 40.80
C ARG A 500 -26.37 -7.29 41.97
N LYS A 501 -25.39 -7.92 42.62
CA LYS A 501 -25.63 -8.87 43.70
C LYS A 501 -24.45 -8.92 44.67
N ILE A 502 -24.74 -8.94 45.96
CA ILE A 502 -23.73 -9.01 47.02
C ILE A 502 -23.79 -10.39 47.69
N GLU A 503 -22.68 -11.12 47.64
CA GLU A 503 -22.51 -12.44 48.27
C GLU A 503 -21.46 -12.36 49.38
N ARG A 504 -21.39 -13.38 50.25
CA ARG A 504 -20.54 -13.38 51.46
C ARG A 504 -19.05 -13.12 51.22
N ARG A 505 -18.51 -13.40 50.03
CA ARG A 505 -17.08 -13.23 49.69
C ARG A 505 -16.87 -12.65 48.28
N ARG A 506 -17.94 -12.26 47.61
CA ARG A 506 -17.93 -11.89 46.19
C ARG A 506 -19.01 -10.86 45.93
N VAL A 507 -18.71 -9.86 45.12
CA VAL A 507 -19.70 -8.90 44.64
C VAL A 507 -19.77 -9.01 43.13
N ARG A 508 -20.98 -9.16 42.60
CA ARG A 508 -21.25 -9.11 41.17
C ARG A 508 -21.61 -7.70 40.76
N PHE A 509 -20.97 -7.22 39.73
CA PHE A 509 -21.20 -5.93 39.12
C PHE A 509 -21.72 -6.10 37.70
N GLU A 510 -22.43 -5.10 37.23
CA GLU A 510 -22.84 -4.97 35.85
C GLU A 510 -22.25 -3.68 35.28
N TYR A 511 -21.61 -3.78 34.11
CA TYR A 511 -21.03 -2.64 33.41
C TYR A 511 -21.29 -2.76 31.91
N LYS A 512 -22.00 -1.77 31.34
CA LYS A 512 -22.39 -1.76 29.91
C LYS A 512 -23.02 -3.09 29.45
N GLY A 513 -23.82 -3.73 30.31
CA GLY A 513 -24.48 -5.02 30.04
C GLY A 513 -23.59 -6.26 30.22
N LEU A 514 -22.30 -6.10 30.54
CA LEU A 514 -21.41 -7.20 30.92
C LEU A 514 -21.42 -7.41 32.43
N GLU A 515 -21.70 -8.63 32.85
CA GLU A 515 -21.60 -9.03 34.26
C GLU A 515 -20.20 -9.55 34.58
N PHE A 516 -19.64 -9.07 35.68
CA PHE A 516 -18.39 -9.59 36.21
C PHE A 516 -18.44 -9.65 37.73
N SER A 517 -17.55 -10.44 38.33
CA SER A 517 -17.48 -10.58 39.78
C SER A 517 -16.09 -10.27 40.30
N ARG A 518 -16.02 -9.64 41.47
CA ARG A 518 -14.77 -9.42 42.21
C ARG A 518 -14.89 -10.10 43.56
N GLU A 519 -13.80 -10.74 43.96
CA GLU A 519 -13.70 -11.38 45.27
C GLU A 519 -13.17 -10.40 46.32
N LEU A 520 -13.52 -10.67 47.57
CA LEU A 520 -13.03 -9.93 48.72
C LEU A 520 -11.50 -10.03 48.80
N GLN A 521 -10.80 -8.89 48.78
CA GLN A 521 -9.35 -8.89 49.00
C GLN A 521 -9.09 -9.27 50.46
N HIS A 522 -8.34 -10.35 50.68
CA HIS A 522 -7.91 -10.69 52.04
C HIS A 522 -6.89 -9.63 52.45
N GLY A 523 -7.29 -8.76 53.37
CA GLY A 523 -6.28 -8.12 54.22
C GLY A 523 -5.56 -9.26 54.93
N ASN A 524 -4.25 -9.38 54.72
CA ASN A 524 -3.40 -9.96 55.76
C ASN A 524 -3.64 -9.08 57.00
N ALA A 525 -4.55 -9.52 57.86
CA ALA A 525 -4.73 -9.00 59.20
C ALA A 525 -3.54 -9.44 60.06
#